data_AF-A0A0G1H848-F1
#
_entry.id   AF-A0A0G1H848-F1
#
_cell.length_a   1.000
_cell.length_b   1.000
_cell.length_c   1.000
_cell.angle_alpha   90.00
_cell.angle_beta   90.00
_cell.angle_gamma   90.00
#
_symmetry.space_group_name_H-M   'P 1'
#
loop_
_entity.id
_entity.type
_entity.pdbx_description
1 polymer ?
#
loop_
_entity_poly.entity_id
_entity_poly.type
_entity_poly.pdbx_seq_one_letter_code
_entity_poly.pdbx_strand_id
1 'polypeptide(L)'
;MKKEEKSKNKEFERGTVKSGKKYIPNGIGRGGFRPGSGRKSNQDKLERLEIKAIHDAHILEEVDVVEVDKATGGTRIVTKTRVQALLDVLYSEGHNRKNIAAIKEYFDRTQGKPLQGIQHGGEIKTEEQHLPTKAELAAAEAYERALDEEDEDE
;
A
#
# COMPACT_ATOMS: atom_id res chain seq x y z
N MET A 1 -38.83 25.69 28.70
CA MET A 1 -38.29 24.49 29.37
C MET A 1 -36.93 24.17 28.74
N LYS A 2 -35.84 24.50 29.42
CA LYS A 2 -34.46 24.26 28.98
C LYS A 2 -34.10 22.81 29.31
N LYS A 3 -33.75 22.00 28.32
CA LYS A 3 -33.14 20.68 28.54
C LYS A 3 -31.64 20.84 28.36
N GLU A 4 -30.94 20.74 29.47
CA GLU A 4 -29.47 20.76 29.57
C GLU A 4 -28.88 19.51 28.92
N GLU A 5 -28.02 19.72 27.92
CA GLU A 5 -27.13 18.69 27.39
C GLU A 5 -26.02 18.43 28.42
N LYS A 6 -26.11 17.28 29.10
CA LYS A 6 -25.01 16.77 29.92
C LYS A 6 -23.96 16.12 29.02
N SER A 7 -22.90 16.88 28.78
CA SER A 7 -21.60 16.43 28.29
C SER A 7 -21.10 15.24 29.12
N LYS A 8 -20.91 14.09 28.47
CA LYS A 8 -20.24 12.92 29.08
C LYS A 8 -18.75 12.99 28.76
N ASN A 9 -18.03 13.85 29.49
CA ASN A 9 -16.59 13.68 29.65
C ASN A 9 -16.37 12.47 30.56
N LYS A 10 -16.07 11.32 29.97
CA LYS A 10 -15.66 10.13 30.71
C LYS A 10 -14.17 10.30 31.05
N GLU A 11 -13.90 10.94 32.18
CA GLU A 11 -12.58 10.96 32.79
C GLU A 11 -12.10 9.50 32.94
N PHE A 12 -10.98 9.20 32.28
CA PHE A 12 -10.29 7.92 32.47
C PHE A 12 -9.57 8.01 33.82
N GLU A 13 -10.26 7.60 34.89
CA GLU A 13 -9.65 7.41 36.20
C GLU A 13 -8.43 6.49 36.04
N ARG A 14 -7.24 7.04 36.28
CA ARG A 14 -6.01 6.26 36.39
C ARG A 14 -6.15 5.39 37.64
N GLY A 15 -6.52 4.12 37.42
CA GLY A 15 -6.62 3.13 38.47
C GLY A 15 -5.36 3.11 39.33
N THR A 16 -5.49 3.50 40.59
CA THR A 16 -4.47 3.31 41.61
C THR A 16 -4.51 1.84 42.03
N VAL A 17 -3.48 1.08 41.65
CA VAL A 17 -3.39 -0.33 42.02
C VAL A 17 -3.11 -0.43 43.52
N LYS A 18 -4.08 -0.98 44.25
CA LYS A 18 -3.98 -1.36 45.66
C LYS A 18 -2.92 -2.44 45.84
N SER A 19 -1.69 -2.05 46.17
CA SER A 19 -0.80 -2.76 47.10
C SER A 19 0.54 -2.03 47.18
N GLY A 20 0.97 -1.69 48.40
CA GLY A 20 2.20 -0.94 48.68
C GLY A 20 3.50 -1.71 48.44
N LYS A 21 3.66 -2.38 47.30
CA LYS A 21 4.94 -2.88 46.83
C LYS A 21 5.35 -2.05 45.62
N LYS A 22 6.36 -1.19 45.79
CA LYS A 22 7.01 -0.50 44.66
C LYS A 22 7.44 -1.57 43.67
N TYR A 23 6.90 -1.53 42.45
CA TYR A 23 7.40 -2.31 41.34
C TYR A 23 8.87 -1.91 41.11
N ILE A 24 9.79 -2.80 41.46
CA ILE A 24 11.19 -2.69 41.08
C ILE A 24 11.30 -3.46 39.76
N PRO A 25 11.50 -2.78 38.62
CA PRO A 25 11.72 -3.49 37.36
C PRO A 25 12.99 -4.31 37.49
N ASN A 26 12.85 -5.64 37.54
CA ASN A 26 13.96 -6.60 37.49
C ASN A 26 14.56 -6.66 36.07
N GLY A 27 15.05 -5.52 35.59
CA GLY A 27 15.57 -5.33 34.24
C GLY A 27 16.50 -4.13 34.10
N ILE A 28 17.03 -3.57 35.19
CA ILE A 28 18.09 -2.56 35.16
C ILE A 28 19.42 -3.28 34.90
N GLY A 29 19.56 -3.80 33.69
CA GLY A 29 20.72 -4.58 33.26
C GLY A 29 20.86 -4.47 31.75
N ARG A 30 21.47 -3.36 31.30
CA ARG A 30 22.07 -3.20 29.96
C ARG A 30 21.13 -3.15 28.74
N GLY A 31 19.83 -2.97 28.92
CA GLY A 31 18.89 -2.63 27.84
C GLY A 31 18.64 -1.11 27.71
N GLY A 32 19.66 -0.28 27.89
CA GLY A 32 19.53 1.17 27.79
C GLY A 32 19.09 1.59 26.38
N PHE A 33 18.37 2.71 26.29
CA PHE A 33 18.05 3.40 25.04
C PHE A 33 19.29 3.39 24.13
N ARG A 34 19.25 2.60 23.05
CA ARG A 34 20.24 2.72 21.99
C ARG A 34 19.74 3.84 21.08
N PRO A 35 20.62 4.72 20.57
CA PRO A 35 20.24 5.63 19.50
C PRO A 35 19.56 4.80 18.38
N GLY A 36 18.32 5.17 18.02
CA GLY A 36 17.52 4.42 17.06
C GLY A 36 16.72 3.21 17.58
N SER A 37 16.81 2.81 18.86
CA SER A 37 16.01 1.68 19.42
C SER A 37 14.58 2.05 19.83
N GLY A 38 14.07 3.18 19.35
CA GLY A 38 12.68 3.57 19.52
C GLY A 38 11.77 2.86 18.53
N ARG A 39 10.47 2.90 18.78
CA ARG A 39 9.49 2.57 17.74
C ARG A 39 9.71 3.55 16.58
N LYS A 40 10.04 3.03 15.39
CA LYS A 40 10.18 3.83 14.17
C LYS A 40 8.95 4.73 14.00
N SER A 41 9.16 5.95 13.50
CA SER A 41 8.06 6.87 13.22
C SER A 41 7.05 6.18 12.29
N ASN A 42 5.76 6.40 12.52
CA ASN A 42 4.73 5.84 11.63
C ASN A 42 4.65 6.64 10.30
N GLN A 43 5.71 7.32 9.88
CA GLN A 43 5.72 8.18 8.68
C GLN A 43 5.42 7.38 7.42
N ASP A 44 6.10 6.25 7.20
CA ASP A 44 5.82 5.35 6.08
C ASP A 44 4.36 4.88 6.05
N LYS A 45 3.76 4.70 7.24
CA LYS A 45 2.36 4.29 7.35
C LYS A 45 1.42 5.44 6.99
N LEU A 46 1.75 6.66 7.39
CA LEU A 46 0.98 7.86 7.03
C LEU A 46 1.07 8.12 5.52
N GLU A 47 2.26 8.06 4.94
CA GLU A 47 2.47 8.21 3.49
C GLU A 47 1.66 7.18 2.69
N ARG A 48 1.69 5.90 3.11
CA ARG A 48 0.86 4.86 2.47
C ARG A 48 -0.63 5.14 2.56
N LEU A 49 -1.11 5.71 3.67
CA LEU A 49 -2.52 6.07 3.84
C LEU A 49 -2.90 7.27 2.98
N GLU A 50 -2.02 8.26 2.85
CA GLU A 50 -2.22 9.43 1.99
C GLU A 50 -2.28 9.04 0.52
N ILE A 51 -1.33 8.23 0.04
CA ILE A 51 -1.33 7.71 -1.34
C ILE A 51 -2.61 6.92 -1.60
N LYS A 52 -3.03 6.09 -0.65
CA LYS A 52 -4.28 5.33 -0.77
C LYS A 52 -5.49 6.26 -0.87
N ALA A 53 -5.56 7.32 -0.07
CA ALA A 53 -6.65 8.28 -0.11
C ALA A 53 -6.73 9.02 -1.45
N ILE A 54 -5.58 9.41 -2.02
CA ILE A 54 -5.50 10.04 -3.35
C ILE A 54 -6.02 9.07 -4.42
N HIS A 55 -5.60 7.81 -4.36
CA HIS A 55 -6.02 6.78 -5.31
C HIS A 55 -7.53 6.48 -5.21
N ASP A 56 -8.05 6.37 -4.00
CA ASP A 56 -9.47 6.14 -3.74
C ASP A 56 -10.31 7.34 -4.23
N ALA A 57 -9.84 8.57 -4.03
CA ALA A 57 -10.47 9.77 -4.55
C ALA A 57 -10.51 9.79 -6.09
N HIS A 58 -9.39 9.42 -6.73
CA HIS A 58 -9.30 9.35 -8.19
C HIS A 58 -10.23 8.28 -8.80
N ILE A 59 -10.46 7.17 -8.09
CA ILE A 59 -11.39 6.13 -8.51
C ILE A 59 -12.85 6.62 -8.45
N LEU A 60 -13.18 7.34 -7.39
CA LEU A 60 -14.54 7.81 -7.10
C LEU A 60 -14.91 9.11 -7.82
N GLU A 61 -13.94 9.76 -8.47
CA GLU A 61 -14.18 10.96 -9.27
C GLU A 61 -15.25 10.70 -10.34
N GLU A 62 -16.28 11.53 -10.34
CA GLU A 62 -17.37 11.47 -11.31
C GLU A 62 -16.99 12.20 -12.59
N VAL A 63 -17.27 11.58 -13.73
CA VAL A 63 -16.97 12.09 -15.06
C VAL A 63 -18.22 11.97 -15.92
N ASP A 64 -18.51 13.02 -16.67
CA ASP A 64 -19.61 13.03 -17.63
C ASP A 64 -19.22 12.29 -18.92
N VAL A 65 -19.98 11.26 -19.25
CA VAL A 65 -19.78 10.43 -20.45
C VAL A 65 -20.94 10.66 -21.41
N VAL A 66 -20.60 10.94 -22.68
CA VAL A 66 -21.59 11.05 -23.75
C VAL A 66 -21.91 9.64 -24.26
N GLU A 67 -23.12 9.17 -23.99
CA GLU A 67 -23.65 7.93 -24.54
C GLU A 67 -24.53 8.21 -25.75
N VAL A 68 -24.39 7.39 -26.78
CA VAL A 68 -25.28 7.39 -27.94
C VAL A 68 -26.31 6.27 -27.75
N ASP A 69 -27.58 6.64 -27.63
CA ASP A 69 -28.65 5.66 -27.59
C ASP A 69 -28.85 5.06 -29.00
N LYS A 70 -28.57 3.77 -29.13
CA LYS A 70 -28.65 3.05 -30.41
C LYS A 70 -30.08 2.93 -30.93
N ALA A 71 -31.09 3.05 -30.06
CA ALA A 71 -32.50 2.94 -30.46
C ALA A 71 -33.05 4.25 -31.05
N THR A 72 -32.65 5.39 -30.49
CA THR A 72 -33.18 6.71 -30.85
C THR A 72 -32.21 7.57 -31.65
N GLY A 73 -30.92 7.21 -31.69
CA GLY A 73 -29.85 8.02 -32.28
C GLY A 73 -29.54 9.28 -31.46
N GLY A 74 -30.20 9.49 -30.32
CA GLY A 74 -29.99 10.62 -29.45
C GLY A 74 -28.72 10.46 -28.61
N THR A 75 -28.02 11.57 -28.39
CA THR A 75 -26.91 11.64 -27.42
C THR A 75 -27.44 12.04 -26.06
N ARG A 76 -27.09 11.29 -25.02
CA ARG A 76 -27.35 11.65 -23.62
C ARG A 76 -26.04 11.76 -22.85
N ILE A 77 -25.97 12.72 -21.93
CA ILE A 77 -24.85 12.85 -21.01
C ILE A 77 -25.21 12.07 -19.75
N VAL A 78 -24.37 11.13 -19.36
CA VAL A 78 -24.53 10.31 -18.15
C VAL A 78 -23.30 10.49 -17.28
N THR A 79 -23.51 10.89 -16.04
CA THR A 79 -22.45 10.99 -15.04
C THR A 79 -22.15 9.60 -14.50
N LYS A 80 -20.88 9.18 -14.59
CA LYS A 80 -20.39 7.87 -14.12
C LYS A 80 -19.12 8.08 -13.31
N THR A 81 -18.75 7.09 -12.50
CA THR A 81 -17.40 7.12 -11.89
C THR A 81 -16.33 6.94 -12.97
N ARG A 82 -15.15 7.51 -12.77
CA ARG A 82 -14.03 7.44 -13.71
C ARG A 82 -13.67 6.00 -14.07
N VAL A 83 -13.73 5.08 -13.10
CA VAL A 83 -13.46 3.66 -13.35
C VAL A 83 -14.50 3.04 -14.28
N GLN A 84 -15.78 3.37 -14.11
CA GLN A 84 -16.83 2.88 -15.01
C GLN A 84 -16.65 3.44 -16.42
N ALA A 85 -16.37 4.74 -16.54
CA ALA A 85 -16.09 5.37 -17.83
C ALA A 85 -14.90 4.72 -18.55
N LEU A 86 -13.82 4.40 -17.82
CA LEU A 86 -12.66 3.70 -18.37
C LEU A 86 -13.03 2.30 -18.89
N LEU A 87 -13.81 1.54 -18.12
CA LEU A 87 -14.26 0.20 -18.52
C LEU A 87 -15.12 0.24 -19.79
N ASP A 88 -16.00 1.23 -19.92
CA ASP A 88 -16.82 1.42 -21.12
C ASP A 88 -15.95 1.70 -22.36
N VAL A 89 -14.92 2.55 -22.21
CA VAL A 89 -13.97 2.84 -23.29
C VAL A 89 -13.21 1.57 -23.68
N LEU A 90 -12.62 0.84 -22.72
CA LEU A 90 -11.87 -0.39 -22.99
C LEU A 90 -12.74 -1.44 -23.69
N TYR A 91 -13.98 -1.62 -23.25
CA TYR A 91 -14.92 -2.53 -23.89
C TYR A 91 -15.26 -2.07 -25.31
N SER A 92 -15.56 -0.78 -25.51
CA SER A 92 -15.92 -0.25 -26.81
C SER A 92 -14.77 -0.33 -27.82
N GLU A 93 -13.54 -0.05 -27.41
CA GLU A 93 -12.35 -0.22 -28.25
C GLU A 93 -12.08 -1.69 -28.54
N GLY A 94 -12.18 -2.56 -27.54
CA GLY A 94 -11.97 -3.98 -27.69
C GLY A 94 -12.98 -4.64 -28.62
N HIS A 95 -14.26 -4.42 -28.38
CA HIS A 95 -15.36 -5.03 -29.11
C HIS A 95 -15.58 -4.39 -30.48
N ASN A 96 -15.66 -3.05 -30.56
CA ASN A 96 -16.03 -2.37 -31.81
C ASN A 96 -14.83 -2.15 -32.73
N ARG A 97 -13.65 -1.81 -32.17
CA ARG A 97 -12.43 -1.55 -32.95
C ARG A 97 -11.51 -2.76 -33.07
N LYS A 98 -11.91 -3.91 -32.51
CA LYS A 98 -11.10 -5.15 -32.47
C LYS A 98 -9.72 -4.96 -31.84
N ASN A 99 -9.60 -4.02 -30.89
CA ASN A 99 -8.34 -3.77 -30.18
C ASN A 99 -8.12 -4.87 -29.12
N ILE A 100 -7.27 -5.84 -29.44
CA ILE A 100 -6.99 -6.99 -28.56
C ILE A 100 -6.36 -6.54 -27.23
N ALA A 101 -5.55 -5.49 -27.22
CA ALA A 101 -4.94 -4.99 -25.99
C ALA A 101 -6.01 -4.41 -25.05
N ALA A 102 -6.94 -3.62 -25.59
CA ALA A 102 -8.02 -3.03 -24.81
C ALA A 102 -8.96 -4.09 -24.22
N ILE A 103 -9.34 -5.11 -25.00
CA ILE A 103 -10.24 -6.17 -24.49
C ILE A 103 -9.56 -7.06 -23.45
N LYS A 104 -8.25 -7.33 -23.58
CA LYS A 104 -7.48 -8.04 -22.56
C LYS A 104 -7.44 -7.28 -21.25
N GLU A 105 -7.13 -5.98 -21.31
CA GLU A 105 -7.11 -5.12 -20.13
C GLU A 105 -8.49 -5.03 -19.46
N TYR A 106 -9.58 -4.98 -20.26
CA TYR A 106 -10.94 -5.05 -19.74
C TYR A 106 -11.21 -6.35 -18.96
N PHE A 107 -10.84 -7.50 -19.49
CA PHE A 107 -11.03 -8.79 -18.81
C PHE A 107 -10.15 -8.93 -17.58
N ASP A 108 -8.88 -8.52 -17.65
CA ASP A 108 -7.97 -8.55 -16.52
C ASP A 108 -8.49 -7.70 -15.34
N ARG A 109 -9.16 -6.57 -15.63
CA ARG A 109 -9.75 -5.70 -14.60
C ARG A 109 -11.07 -6.22 -14.03
N THR A 110 -11.86 -6.93 -14.83
CA THR A 110 -13.22 -7.37 -14.42
C THR A 110 -13.25 -8.79 -13.86
N GLN A 111 -12.42 -9.68 -14.41
CA GLN A 111 -12.35 -11.10 -14.06
C GLN A 111 -11.07 -11.45 -13.29
N GLY A 112 -10.10 -10.53 -13.25
CA GLY A 112 -8.78 -10.78 -12.69
C GLY A 112 -7.87 -11.48 -13.70
N LYS A 113 -6.56 -11.45 -13.42
CA LYS A 113 -5.60 -12.24 -14.18
C LYS A 113 -5.73 -13.71 -13.79
N PRO A 114 -5.62 -14.65 -14.75
CA PRO A 114 -5.57 -16.06 -14.42
C PRO A 114 -4.37 -16.31 -13.50
N LEU A 115 -4.61 -17.03 -12.40
CA LEU A 115 -3.56 -17.52 -11.52
C LEU A 115 -2.65 -18.45 -12.36
N GLN A 116 -1.49 -17.93 -12.76
CA GLN A 116 -0.48 -18.77 -13.40
C GLN A 116 0.06 -19.70 -12.32
N GLY A 117 -0.28 -20.98 -12.41
CA GLY A 117 0.37 -21.99 -11.59
C GLY A 117 1.85 -22.01 -11.93
N ILE A 118 2.70 -21.57 -11.00
CA ILE A 118 4.14 -21.73 -11.13
C ILE A 118 4.40 -23.23 -10.99
N GLN A 119 4.58 -23.91 -12.12
CA GLN A 119 5.12 -25.26 -12.11
C GLN A 119 6.59 -25.15 -11.73
N HIS A 120 6.90 -25.44 -10.47
CA HIS A 120 8.28 -25.65 -10.00
C HIS A 120 8.81 -27.00 -10.55
N GLY A 121 8.85 -27.14 -11.87
CA GLY A 121 9.34 -28.32 -12.58
C GLY A 121 10.82 -28.25 -12.95
N GLY A 122 11.54 -27.23 -12.48
CA GLY A 122 12.99 -27.12 -12.63
C GLY A 122 13.68 -27.63 -11.38
N GLU A 123 14.69 -28.48 -11.55
CA GLU A 123 15.67 -28.71 -10.49
C GLU A 123 16.27 -27.36 -10.11
N ILE A 124 16.12 -26.98 -8.83
CA ILE A 124 16.87 -25.86 -8.28
C ILE A 124 18.33 -26.29 -8.39
N LYS A 125 19.07 -25.70 -9.33
CA LYS A 125 20.51 -25.90 -9.47
C LYS A 125 21.20 -25.30 -8.25
N THR A 126 21.22 -26.04 -7.16
CA THR A 126 21.95 -25.71 -5.94
C THR A 126 23.45 -25.80 -6.15
N GLU A 127 23.92 -26.50 -7.18
CA GLU A 127 25.33 -26.67 -7.51
C GLU A 127 26.03 -25.40 -8.02
N GLU A 128 25.27 -24.40 -8.49
CA GLU A 128 25.83 -23.10 -8.93
C GLU A 128 25.87 -22.07 -7.79
N GLN A 129 25.33 -22.38 -6.60
CA GLN A 129 25.37 -21.50 -5.43
C GLN A 129 26.62 -21.80 -4.59
N HIS A 130 27.70 -21.07 -4.82
CA HIS A 130 28.85 -21.11 -3.91
C HIS A 130 28.65 -20.12 -2.75
N LEU A 131 29.21 -20.47 -1.59
CA LEU A 131 29.38 -19.49 -0.51
C LEU A 131 30.28 -18.35 -1.03
N PRO A 132 29.93 -17.08 -0.76
CA PRO A 132 30.75 -15.97 -1.18
C PRO A 132 32.15 -16.09 -0.58
N THR A 133 33.15 -15.83 -1.41
CA THR A 133 34.54 -15.85 -0.99
C THR A 133 34.85 -14.66 -0.09
N LYS A 134 35.93 -14.74 0.70
CA LYS A 134 36.35 -13.63 1.57
C LYS A 134 36.59 -12.33 0.80
N ALA A 135 37.02 -12.42 -0.45
CA ALA A 135 37.25 -11.26 -1.31
C ALA A 135 35.94 -10.58 -1.72
N GLU A 136 34.92 -11.37 -2.05
CA GLU A 136 33.58 -10.86 -2.42
C GLU A 136 32.88 -10.25 -1.21
N LEU A 137 33.02 -10.85 -0.03
CA LEU A 137 32.51 -10.26 1.22
C LEU A 137 33.20 -8.94 1.54
N ALA A 138 34.53 -8.88 1.43
CA ALA A 138 35.27 -7.65 1.65
C ALA A 138 34.93 -6.55 0.63
N ALA A 139 34.68 -6.92 -0.63
CA ALA A 139 34.24 -5.98 -1.65
C ALA A 139 32.84 -5.45 -1.38
N ALA A 140 31.92 -6.31 -0.91
CA ALA A 140 30.57 -5.91 -0.51
C ALA A 140 30.61 -4.96 0.71
N GLU A 141 31.40 -5.27 1.74
CA GLU A 141 31.57 -4.39 2.91
C GLU A 141 32.22 -3.04 2.55
N ALA A 142 33.17 -3.04 1.62
CA ALA A 142 33.79 -1.80 1.14
C ALA A 142 32.81 -0.93 0.34
N TYR A 143 31.95 -1.56 -0.45
CA TYR A 143 30.91 -0.87 -1.21
C TYR A 143 29.82 -0.29 -0.32
N GLU A 144 29.36 -1.02 0.70
CA GLU A 144 28.42 -0.50 1.70
C GLU A 144 29.01 0.70 2.45
N ARG A 145 30.27 0.62 2.87
CA ARG A 145 30.93 1.76 3.53
C ARG A 145 31.04 2.99 2.62
N ALA A 146 31.33 2.79 1.33
CA ALA A 146 31.42 3.90 0.38
C ALA A 146 30.07 4.59 0.15
N LEU A 147 28.97 3.82 0.13
CA LEU A 147 27.62 4.38 0.05
C LEU A 147 27.24 5.16 1.32
N ASP A 148 27.56 4.62 2.50
CA ASP A 148 27.32 5.31 3.77
C ASP A 148 28.13 6.62 3.88
N GLU A 149 29.36 6.65 3.34
CA GLU A 149 30.21 7.85 3.30
C GLU A 149 29.70 8.90 2.28
N GLU A 150 29.16 8.48 1.12
CA GLU A 150 28.55 9.41 0.15
C GLU A 150 27.24 10.04 0.68
N ASP A 151 26.48 9.32 1.51
CA ASP A 151 25.25 9.82 2.13
C ASP A 151 25.50 10.75 3.34
N GLU A 152 26.70 10.73 3.94
CA GLU A 152 27.09 11.60 5.08
C GLU A 152 27.67 12.97 4.65
N ASP A 153 28.05 13.13 3.38
CA ASP A 153 28.67 14.35 2.81
C ASP A 153 27.66 15.28 2.08
N GLU A 154 26.33 15.01 2.15
CA GLU A 154 25.23 15.93 1.77
C GLU A 154 24.59 16.65 2.97
#